data_AF-A0A7Y5NDC0-F1
#
_entry.id   AF-A0A7Y5NDC0-F1
#
_cell.length_a   1.000
_cell.length_b   1.000
_cell.length_c   1.000
_cell.angle_alpha   90.00
_cell.angle_beta   90.00
_cell.angle_gamma   90.00
#
_symmetry.space_group_name_H-M   'P 1'
#
loop_
_entity.id
_entity.type
_entity.pdbx_description
1 polymer ?
#
loop_
_entity_poly.entity_id
_entity_poly.type
_entity_poly.pdbx_seq_one_letter_code
_entity_poly.pdbx_strand_id
1 'polypeptide(L)'
;MKFDPAKHHRRSIRLKEYDYAQAGVYFVTICTQQRLSLFGDVVAGELLLNAAGEMVQTEWLALPQRFPNIALEEFVVMPNHFHGVVAITSPIVNADTNPTVGATLVVAPNVVPDDSNHEYHGAGTRPAPTDAAIPKTATTTATLGGIIGAFKSITTHEYIHGVKQFGWPAFPGKLWQRNYYEHVVRDEQDLARIRAYILNNSARWWEDHDHPQNWKK
;
A
#
# COMPACT_ATOMS: atom_id res chain seq x y z
N MET A 1 0.28 4.17 -28.40
CA MET A 1 0.22 2.72 -28.66
C MET A 1 -1.22 2.26 -28.49
N LYS A 2 -1.79 1.53 -29.46
CA LYS A 2 -3.17 1.00 -29.37
C LYS A 2 -3.19 -0.24 -28.46
N PHE A 3 -4.12 -0.27 -27.51
CA PHE A 3 -4.32 -1.39 -26.58
C PHE A 3 -4.78 -2.63 -27.36
N ASP A 4 -4.03 -3.73 -27.29
CA ASP A 4 -4.36 -5.04 -27.87
C ASP A 4 -4.81 -6.02 -26.77
N PRO A 5 -6.12 -6.29 -26.62
CA PRO A 5 -6.65 -7.18 -25.59
C PRO A 5 -6.18 -8.63 -25.71
N ALA A 6 -5.73 -9.08 -26.88
CA ALA A 6 -5.24 -10.44 -27.09
C ALA A 6 -3.83 -10.66 -26.54
N LYS A 7 -3.00 -9.60 -26.51
CA LYS A 7 -1.65 -9.60 -25.92
C LYS A 7 -1.62 -9.15 -24.47
N HIS A 8 -2.56 -8.31 -24.05
CA HIS A 8 -2.68 -7.84 -22.67
C HIS A 8 -3.63 -8.73 -21.85
N HIS A 9 -3.35 -10.03 -21.83
CA HIS A 9 -4.07 -10.94 -20.94
C HIS A 9 -3.71 -10.62 -19.49
N ARG A 10 -4.70 -10.14 -18.73
CA ARG A 10 -4.65 -9.96 -17.28
C ARG A 10 -4.42 -11.32 -16.62
N ARG A 11 -3.17 -11.75 -16.49
CA ARG A 11 -2.83 -12.88 -15.63
C ARG A 11 -2.85 -12.38 -14.19
N SER A 12 -3.94 -12.69 -13.49
CA SER A 12 -3.99 -12.55 -12.04
C SER A 12 -2.98 -13.53 -11.45
N ILE A 13 -2.02 -13.03 -10.65
CA ILE A 13 -1.09 -13.86 -9.88
C ILE A 13 -1.81 -14.46 -8.66
N ARG A 14 -2.90 -13.83 -8.22
CA ARG A 14 -3.76 -14.32 -7.12
C ARG A 14 -4.11 -15.78 -7.34
N LEU A 15 -3.83 -16.60 -6.33
CA LEU A 15 -4.41 -17.93 -6.20
C LEU A 15 -5.91 -17.82 -6.44
N LYS A 16 -6.37 -18.48 -7.50
CA LYS A 16 -7.80 -18.57 -7.82
C LYS A 16 -8.49 -19.24 -6.64
N GLU A 17 -9.64 -18.70 -6.24
CA GLU A 17 -10.49 -19.23 -5.15
C GLU A 17 -9.98 -19.02 -3.72
N TYR A 18 -8.85 -18.32 -3.50
CA TYR A 18 -8.41 -17.93 -2.16
C TYR A 18 -9.07 -16.61 -1.70
N ASP A 19 -9.69 -16.62 -0.51
CA ASP A 19 -10.23 -15.41 0.10
C ASP A 19 -9.12 -14.62 0.80
N TYR A 20 -8.78 -13.45 0.25
CA TYR A 20 -7.76 -12.55 0.81
C TYR A 20 -8.34 -11.57 1.85
N ALA A 21 -9.60 -11.75 2.24
CA ALA A 21 -10.21 -11.14 3.43
C ALA A 21 -10.10 -12.04 4.66
N GLN A 22 -9.75 -13.33 4.49
CA GLN A 22 -9.62 -14.26 5.60
C GLN A 22 -8.38 -13.97 6.43
N ALA A 23 -8.45 -14.34 7.71
CA ALA A 23 -7.29 -14.26 8.60
C ALA A 23 -6.13 -15.07 8.04
N GLY A 24 -4.94 -14.47 8.04
CA GLY A 24 -3.76 -15.10 7.47
C GLY A 24 -2.59 -14.13 7.38
N VAL A 25 -1.42 -14.68 7.09
CA VAL A 25 -0.18 -13.93 6.95
C VAL A 25 0.21 -13.88 5.48
N TYR A 26 0.52 -12.68 5.00
CA TYR A 26 0.76 -12.40 3.59
C TYR A 26 2.07 -11.66 3.42
N PHE A 27 2.95 -12.18 2.56
CA PHE A 27 4.10 -11.46 2.06
C PHE A 27 3.72 -10.70 0.79
N VAL A 28 4.17 -9.45 0.66
CA VAL A 28 3.93 -8.62 -0.53
C VAL A 28 5.22 -8.00 -1.06
N THR A 29 5.27 -7.83 -2.39
CA THR A 29 6.27 -6.99 -3.06
C THR A 29 5.58 -5.92 -3.90
N ILE A 30 5.97 -4.66 -3.70
CA ILE A 30 5.40 -3.50 -4.39
C ILE A 30 6.52 -2.72 -5.06
N CYS A 31 6.62 -2.77 -6.39
CA CYS A 31 7.68 -2.09 -7.13
C CYS A 31 7.25 -0.70 -7.60
N THR A 32 8.18 0.26 -7.61
CA THR A 32 7.99 1.53 -8.29
C THR A 32 7.77 1.31 -9.79
N GLN A 33 7.06 2.23 -10.41
CA GLN A 33 6.85 2.22 -11.85
C GLN A 33 8.21 2.31 -12.55
N GLN A 34 8.43 1.43 -13.54
CA GLN A 34 9.72 1.29 -14.24
C GLN A 34 10.92 0.95 -13.32
N ARG A 35 10.67 0.56 -12.06
CA ARG A 35 11.73 0.22 -11.09
C ARG A 35 12.74 1.36 -10.90
N LEU A 36 12.27 2.59 -10.93
CA LEU A 36 13.07 3.76 -10.58
C LEU A 36 13.50 3.69 -9.11
N SER A 37 14.78 3.90 -8.84
CA SER A 37 15.33 4.02 -7.50
C SER A 37 14.99 5.39 -6.93
N LEU A 38 13.86 5.48 -6.22
CA LEU A 38 13.30 6.74 -5.70
C LEU A 38 13.45 6.86 -4.17
N PHE A 39 13.70 5.76 -3.48
CA PHE A 39 13.61 5.69 -2.01
C PHE A 39 14.96 5.65 -1.28
N GLY A 40 16.06 5.69 -2.03
CA GLY A 40 17.40 5.62 -1.47
C GLY A 40 18.34 4.81 -2.35
N ASP A 41 19.45 4.39 -1.78
CA ASP A 41 20.50 3.60 -2.42
C ASP A 41 20.93 2.44 -1.54
N VAL A 42 21.64 1.48 -2.12
CA VAL A 42 22.35 0.44 -1.35
C VAL A 42 23.84 0.62 -1.57
N VAL A 43 24.57 0.89 -0.49
CA VAL A 43 26.02 1.14 -0.50
C VAL A 43 26.68 0.08 0.39
N ALA A 44 27.64 -0.66 -0.15
CA ALA A 44 28.33 -1.75 0.55
C ALA A 44 27.39 -2.81 1.19
N GLY A 45 26.21 -3.05 0.60
CA GLY A 45 25.21 -4.00 1.10
C GLY A 45 24.28 -3.44 2.18
N GLU A 46 24.46 -2.17 2.55
CA GLU A 46 23.62 -1.47 3.50
C GLU A 46 22.66 -0.52 2.79
N LEU A 47 21.42 -0.48 3.29
CA LEU A 47 20.38 0.40 2.78
C LEU A 47 20.55 1.81 3.35
N LEU A 48 20.67 2.80 2.47
CA LEU A 48 20.63 4.21 2.81
C LEU A 48 19.34 4.82 2.25
N LEU A 49 18.34 4.93 3.11
CA LEU A 49 17.08 5.59 2.74
C LEU A 49 17.29 7.09 2.57
N ASN A 50 16.55 7.65 1.61
CA ASN A 50 16.35 9.10 1.53
C ASN A 50 15.02 9.48 2.20
N ALA A 51 14.70 10.78 2.25
CA ALA A 51 13.47 11.28 2.86
C ALA A 51 12.18 10.64 2.27
N ALA A 52 12.17 10.26 0.99
CA ALA A 52 11.03 9.57 0.39
C ALA A 52 10.94 8.11 0.85
N GLY A 53 12.06 7.42 1.02
CA GLY A 53 12.09 6.07 1.60
C GLY A 53 11.68 6.04 3.06
N GLU A 54 12.12 7.02 3.85
CA GLU A 54 11.69 7.20 5.25
C GLU A 54 10.18 7.47 5.34
N MET A 55 9.63 8.27 4.42
CA MET A 55 8.19 8.47 4.30
C MET A 55 7.45 7.15 4.03
N VAL A 56 7.93 6.34 3.08
CA VAL A 56 7.31 5.02 2.78
C VAL A 56 7.32 4.10 4.01
N GLN A 57 8.43 4.07 4.75
CA GLN A 57 8.53 3.32 6.02
C GLN A 57 7.52 3.83 7.06
N THR A 58 7.44 5.14 7.23
CA THR A 58 6.52 5.78 8.19
C THR A 58 5.08 5.42 7.87
N GLU A 59 4.68 5.52 6.61
CA GLU A 59 3.32 5.20 6.17
C GLU A 59 2.99 3.71 6.29
N TRP A 60 3.98 2.82 6.10
CA TRP A 60 3.78 1.38 6.32
C TRP A 60 3.46 1.12 7.80
N LEU A 61 4.29 1.65 8.71
CA LEU A 61 4.12 1.50 10.16
C LEU A 61 2.82 2.14 10.69
N ALA A 62 2.27 3.14 9.99
CA ALA A 62 1.01 3.77 10.34
C ALA A 62 -0.23 2.97 9.93
N LEU A 63 -0.11 1.94 9.07
CA LEU A 63 -1.27 1.19 8.56
C LEU A 63 -2.17 0.59 9.66
N PRO A 64 -1.68 0.07 10.80
CA PRO A 64 -2.55 -0.45 11.86
C PRO A 64 -3.48 0.60 12.48
N GLN A 65 -3.13 1.89 12.40
CA GLN A 65 -4.01 2.97 12.84
C GLN A 65 -5.26 3.08 11.95
N ARG A 66 -5.13 2.71 10.67
CA ARG A 66 -6.20 2.72 9.69
C ARG A 66 -6.93 1.38 9.59
N PHE A 67 -6.22 0.29 9.81
CA PHE A 67 -6.74 -1.07 9.76
C PHE A 67 -6.46 -1.78 11.09
N PRO A 68 -7.31 -1.62 12.12
CA PRO A 68 -7.04 -2.14 13.46
C PRO A 68 -6.93 -3.68 13.55
N ASN A 69 -7.38 -4.39 12.52
CA ASN A 69 -7.35 -5.85 12.43
C ASN A 69 -6.15 -6.37 11.61
N ILE A 70 -5.05 -5.62 11.57
CA ILE A 70 -3.79 -6.08 10.97
C ILE A 70 -2.66 -6.00 11.98
N ALA A 71 -1.70 -6.91 11.86
CA ALA A 71 -0.38 -6.78 12.44
C ALA A 71 0.66 -6.74 11.32
N LEU A 72 1.69 -5.93 11.52
CA LEU A 72 2.83 -5.85 10.62
C LEU A 72 3.98 -6.66 11.20
N GLU A 73 4.68 -7.35 10.32
CA GLU A 73 5.88 -8.11 10.66
C GLU A 73 7.08 -7.52 9.89
N GLU A 74 8.06 -8.35 9.53
CA GLU A 74 9.26 -7.94 8.81
C GLU A 74 8.91 -7.24 7.48
N PHE A 75 9.64 -6.16 7.21
CA PHE A 75 9.54 -5.40 5.97
C PHE A 75 10.88 -4.74 5.64
N VAL A 76 11.05 -4.33 4.38
CA VAL A 76 12.17 -3.50 3.93
C VAL A 76 11.72 -2.57 2.80
N VAL A 77 12.15 -1.30 2.88
CA VAL A 77 12.03 -0.34 1.79
C VAL A 77 13.32 -0.41 1.00
N MET A 78 13.27 -0.90 -0.23
CA MET A 78 14.42 -0.93 -1.14
C MET A 78 14.41 0.30 -2.05
N PRO A 79 15.52 0.65 -2.72
CA PRO A 79 15.60 1.82 -3.59
C PRO A 79 14.41 1.98 -4.53
N ASN A 80 13.91 0.88 -5.10
CA ASN A 80 12.86 0.89 -6.12
C ASN A 80 11.65 -0.01 -5.82
N HIS A 81 11.58 -0.61 -4.64
CA HIS A 81 10.47 -1.49 -4.30
C HIS A 81 10.33 -1.61 -2.78
N PHE A 82 9.24 -2.23 -2.36
CA PHE A 82 8.93 -2.48 -0.96
C PHE A 82 8.60 -3.96 -0.78
N HIS A 83 9.14 -4.57 0.25
CA HIS A 83 8.75 -5.89 0.73
C HIS A 83 8.15 -5.77 2.12
N GLY A 84 7.07 -6.50 2.40
CA GLY A 84 6.50 -6.51 3.75
C GLY A 84 5.64 -7.73 4.02
N VAL A 85 5.56 -8.09 5.29
CA VAL A 85 4.67 -9.12 5.80
C VAL A 85 3.55 -8.46 6.59
N VAL A 86 2.30 -8.80 6.26
CA VAL A 86 1.10 -8.33 6.94
C VAL A 86 0.23 -9.52 7.33
N ALA A 87 -0.11 -9.58 8.62
CA ALA A 87 -1.08 -10.51 9.15
C ALA A 87 -2.43 -9.81 9.23
N ILE A 88 -3.45 -10.36 8.55
CA ILE A 88 -4.84 -9.94 8.73
C ILE A 88 -5.40 -10.84 9.82
N THR A 89 -5.93 -10.26 10.89
CA THR A 89 -6.64 -11.01 11.93
C THR A 89 -8.13 -10.97 11.64
N SER A 90 -8.83 -12.07 11.91
CA SER A 90 -10.29 -12.07 11.89
C SER A 90 -10.80 -10.92 12.76
N PRO A 91 -11.82 -10.17 12.33
CA PRO A 91 -12.53 -9.30 13.26
C PRO A 91 -12.94 -10.14 14.46
N ILE A 92 -12.85 -9.59 15.67
CA ILE A 92 -13.50 -10.21 16.83
C ILE A 92 -14.99 -10.23 16.50
N VAL A 93 -15.48 -11.36 16.02
CA VAL A 93 -16.91 -11.62 15.89
C VAL A 93 -17.42 -11.78 17.31
N ASN A 94 -18.01 -10.72 17.87
CA ASN A 94 -19.03 -10.93 18.88
C ASN A 94 -20.06 -11.85 18.21
N ALA A 95 -20.40 -12.98 18.81
CA ALA A 95 -21.09 -14.12 18.20
C ALA A 95 -22.53 -13.83 17.71
N ASP A 96 -22.93 -12.57 17.58
CA ASP A 96 -24.33 -12.14 17.55
C ASP A 96 -24.71 -11.36 16.28
N THR A 97 -23.81 -11.12 15.31
CA THR A 97 -24.16 -10.35 14.09
C THR A 97 -23.65 -10.97 12.80
N ASN A 98 -24.61 -11.31 11.93
CA ASN A 98 -24.43 -11.82 10.55
C ASN A 98 -23.48 -10.92 9.70
N PRO A 99 -22.50 -11.49 8.98
CA PRO A 99 -21.62 -10.70 8.12
C PRO A 99 -22.33 -10.37 6.79
N THR A 100 -22.61 -9.08 6.57
CA THR A 100 -23.12 -8.58 5.28
C THR A 100 -21.95 -8.14 4.42
N VAL A 101 -21.83 -8.72 3.22
CA VAL A 101 -20.77 -8.45 2.24
C VAL A 101 -20.97 -7.06 1.64
N GLY A 102 -20.03 -6.12 1.85
CA GLY A 102 -20.14 -4.76 1.33
C GLY A 102 -18.80 -4.26 0.79
N ALA A 103 -18.68 -4.14 -0.53
CA ALA A 103 -17.64 -3.34 -1.17
C ALA A 103 -18.05 -1.86 -1.08
N THR A 104 -17.20 -1.01 -0.51
CA THR A 104 -17.44 0.45 -0.49
C THR A 104 -16.17 1.20 -0.91
N LEU A 105 -16.36 2.14 -1.84
CA LEU A 105 -15.37 3.07 -2.38
C LEU A 105 -14.93 4.05 -1.28
N VAL A 106 -13.62 4.20 -1.10
CA VAL A 106 -13.05 5.10 -0.10
C VAL A 106 -12.93 6.52 -0.67
N VAL A 107 -13.48 7.50 0.05
CA VAL A 107 -13.03 8.90 0.05
C VAL A 107 -12.20 9.12 1.31
N ALA A 108 -11.05 9.79 1.19
CA ALA A 108 -10.17 10.10 2.30
C ALA A 108 -10.82 11.13 3.25
N PRO A 109 -10.72 10.96 4.59
CA PRO A 109 -11.10 12.02 5.51
C PRO A 109 -10.04 13.13 5.49
N ASN A 110 -10.44 14.34 5.11
CA ASN A 110 -9.65 15.55 5.30
C ASN A 110 -9.52 15.82 6.80
N VAL A 111 -8.32 15.71 7.36
CA VAL A 111 -7.97 16.39 8.61
C VAL A 111 -7.46 17.76 8.20
N VAL A 112 -8.31 18.79 8.32
CA VAL A 112 -7.86 20.19 8.27
C VAL A 112 -7.63 20.67 9.70
N PRO A 113 -6.44 21.20 10.03
CA PRO A 113 -6.26 21.97 11.26
C PRO A 113 -7.01 23.29 11.13
N ASP A 114 -7.69 23.64 12.20
CA ASP A 114 -8.31 24.94 12.48
C ASP A 114 -7.27 26.06 12.36
N ASP A 115 -7.41 26.94 11.35
CA ASP A 115 -6.95 28.31 11.46
C ASP A 115 -7.82 29.26 10.62
N SER A 116 -7.87 30.47 11.16
CA SER A 116 -8.81 31.56 11.05
C SER A 116 -8.94 32.28 9.70
N ASN A 117 -10.14 32.84 9.49
CA ASN A 117 -10.53 33.98 8.63
C ASN A 117 -10.17 33.94 7.13
N HIS A 118 -11.15 33.64 6.27
CA HIS A 118 -11.28 34.35 4.99
C HIS A 118 -12.72 34.28 4.43
N GLU A 119 -13.29 35.45 4.12
CA GLU A 119 -14.62 35.62 3.51
C GLU A 119 -14.70 34.99 2.11
N TYR A 120 -15.82 34.32 1.82
CA TYR A 120 -16.19 33.91 0.45
C TYR A 120 -17.62 34.34 0.11
N HIS A 121 -17.73 35.18 -0.92
CA HIS A 121 -18.98 35.58 -1.57
C HIS A 121 -19.40 34.57 -2.66
N GLY A 122 -20.66 34.10 -2.60
CA GLY A 122 -21.57 33.65 -3.70
C GLY A 122 -21.09 32.55 -4.67
N ALA A 123 -21.91 31.70 -5.28
CA ALA A 123 -23.36 31.48 -5.34
C ALA A 123 -23.60 30.13 -6.05
N GLY A 124 -24.71 29.44 -5.77
CA GLY A 124 -25.21 28.35 -6.64
C GLY A 124 -25.86 27.17 -5.91
N THR A 125 -27.18 27.22 -5.80
CA THR A 125 -28.13 26.24 -5.22
C THR A 125 -28.15 24.88 -5.96
N ARG A 126 -28.45 23.73 -5.33
CA ARG A 126 -29.70 23.33 -4.63
C ARG A 126 -29.48 22.17 -3.62
N PRO A 127 -30.28 22.08 -2.53
CA PRO A 127 -30.22 21.01 -1.54
C PRO A 127 -31.25 19.89 -1.79
N ALA A 128 -30.98 18.68 -1.29
CA ALA A 128 -31.95 17.60 -1.09
C ALA A 128 -31.44 16.65 0.03
N PRO A 129 -32.33 15.95 0.75
CA PRO A 129 -32.70 16.25 2.13
C PRO A 129 -31.93 15.43 3.17
N THR A 130 -31.81 16.02 4.36
CA THR A 130 -31.29 15.39 5.58
C THR A 130 -32.26 14.32 6.06
N ASP A 131 -31.88 13.05 5.95
CA ASP A 131 -32.20 12.09 7.01
C ASP A 131 -30.94 11.91 7.84
N ALA A 132 -31.02 12.42 9.07
CA ALA A 132 -29.98 12.35 10.08
C ALA A 132 -29.78 10.88 10.50
N ALA A 133 -28.98 10.13 9.74
CA ALA A 133 -28.35 8.92 10.23
C ALA A 133 -26.99 9.33 10.83
N ILE A 134 -26.89 9.26 12.15
CA ILE A 134 -25.60 9.23 12.88
C ILE A 134 -24.70 8.23 12.13
N PRO A 135 -23.52 8.63 11.62
CA PRO A 135 -22.68 7.67 10.91
C PRO A 135 -22.13 6.68 11.93
N LYS A 136 -22.77 5.50 12.00
CA LYS A 136 -22.17 4.30 12.58
C LYS A 136 -20.84 4.12 11.88
N THR A 137 -19.76 4.18 12.65
CA THR A 137 -18.39 3.87 12.23
C THR A 137 -18.38 2.49 11.57
N ALA A 138 -18.49 2.47 10.24
CA ALA A 138 -18.43 1.25 9.45
C ALA A 138 -16.97 0.79 9.44
N THR A 139 -16.65 -0.20 10.28
CA THR A 139 -15.37 -0.89 10.29
C THR A 139 -15.16 -1.52 8.91
N THR A 140 -14.23 -0.99 8.13
CA THR A 140 -13.89 -1.52 6.81
C THR A 140 -13.30 -2.91 7.01
N THR A 141 -13.87 -3.95 6.40
CA THR A 141 -13.24 -5.28 6.39
C THR A 141 -11.91 -5.19 5.64
N ALA A 142 -10.80 -5.27 6.38
CA ALA A 142 -9.48 -5.14 5.79
C ALA A 142 -9.18 -6.35 4.91
N THR A 143 -9.25 -6.17 3.59
CA THR A 143 -8.73 -7.13 2.62
C THR A 143 -7.29 -6.76 2.29
N LEU A 144 -6.45 -7.75 1.93
CA LEU A 144 -5.06 -7.46 1.50
C LEU A 144 -5.03 -6.38 0.40
N GLY A 145 -5.90 -6.51 -0.60
CA GLY A 145 -5.99 -5.54 -1.69
C GLY A 145 -6.40 -4.13 -1.23
N GLY A 146 -7.28 -4.03 -0.23
CA GLY A 146 -7.68 -2.75 0.37
C GLY A 146 -6.53 -2.09 1.14
N ILE A 147 -5.79 -2.88 1.93
CA ILE A 147 -4.62 -2.42 2.69
C ILE A 147 -3.54 -1.90 1.74
N ILE A 148 -3.15 -2.71 0.75
CA ILE A 148 -2.11 -2.33 -0.22
C ILE A 148 -2.57 -1.17 -1.12
N GLY A 149 -3.87 -1.09 -1.45
CA GLY A 149 -4.44 0.04 -2.17
C GLY A 149 -4.34 1.35 -1.39
N ALA A 150 -4.68 1.32 -0.09
CA ALA A 150 -4.53 2.49 0.79
C ALA A 150 -3.05 2.90 0.93
N PHE A 151 -2.16 1.95 1.19
CA PHE A 151 -0.71 2.19 1.30
C PHE A 151 -0.15 2.87 0.03
N LYS A 152 -0.44 2.32 -1.16
CA LYS A 152 -0.03 2.92 -2.43
C LYS A 152 -0.59 4.33 -2.63
N SER A 153 -1.84 4.57 -2.21
CA SER A 153 -2.49 5.87 -2.36
C SER A 153 -1.86 6.93 -1.47
N ILE A 154 -1.67 6.63 -0.18
CA ILE A 154 -1.11 7.58 0.80
C ILE A 154 0.33 7.93 0.42
N THR A 155 1.17 6.91 0.20
CA THR A 155 2.57 7.13 -0.21
C THR A 155 2.69 7.88 -1.54
N THR A 156 1.78 7.67 -2.49
CA THR A 156 1.78 8.45 -3.74
C THR A 156 1.43 9.92 -3.48
N HIS A 157 0.46 10.19 -2.61
CA HIS A 157 0.08 11.56 -2.24
C HIS A 157 1.25 12.28 -1.57
N GLU A 158 1.84 11.68 -0.55
CA GLU A 158 2.98 12.24 0.18
C GLU A 158 4.21 12.43 -0.71
N TYR A 159 4.47 11.48 -1.62
CA TYR A 159 5.54 11.64 -2.59
C TYR A 159 5.30 12.83 -3.53
N ILE A 160 4.08 13.01 -4.03
CA ILE A 160 3.74 14.18 -4.87
C ILE A 160 3.93 15.49 -4.09
N HIS A 161 3.58 15.50 -2.80
CA HIS A 161 3.85 16.65 -1.94
C HIS A 161 5.37 16.90 -1.83
N GLY A 162 6.17 15.86 -1.61
CA GLY A 162 7.63 15.99 -1.54
C GLY A 162 8.29 16.41 -2.85
N VAL A 163 7.76 16.03 -4.02
CA VAL A 163 8.21 16.57 -5.31
C VAL A 163 7.97 18.08 -5.39
N LYS A 164 6.82 18.55 -4.92
CA LYS A 164 6.43 19.97 -5.01
C LYS A 164 7.14 20.86 -3.98
N GLN A 165 7.34 20.36 -2.77
CA GLN A 165 7.86 21.16 -1.65
C GLN A 165 9.34 20.96 -1.38
N PHE A 166 9.85 19.75 -1.59
CA PHE A 166 11.19 19.34 -1.16
C PHE A 166 12.11 18.96 -2.31
N GLY A 167 11.66 19.11 -3.56
CA GLY A 167 12.46 18.83 -4.75
C GLY A 167 12.77 17.35 -4.96
N TRP A 168 11.95 16.43 -4.45
CA TRP A 168 12.14 15.00 -4.70
C TRP A 168 12.08 14.68 -6.20
N PRO A 169 12.77 13.64 -6.68
CA PRO A 169 12.74 13.27 -8.09
C PRO A 169 11.31 12.97 -8.56
N ALA A 170 10.86 13.64 -9.61
CA ALA A 170 9.56 13.36 -10.22
C ALA A 170 9.53 11.96 -10.86
N PHE A 171 8.36 11.33 -10.90
CA PHE A 171 8.15 10.04 -11.56
C PHE A 171 7.17 10.16 -12.76
N PRO A 172 7.32 9.33 -13.79
CA PRO A 172 6.47 9.39 -14.98
C PRO A 172 5.10 8.73 -14.73
N GLY A 173 4.09 9.56 -14.49
CA GLY A 173 2.68 9.15 -14.45
C GLY A 173 2.24 8.50 -13.14
N LYS A 174 2.85 7.38 -12.72
CA LYS A 174 2.49 6.67 -11.48
C LYS A 174 3.72 6.35 -10.66
N LEU A 175 3.62 6.45 -9.32
CA LEU A 175 4.71 6.09 -8.41
C LEU A 175 4.93 4.57 -8.40
N TRP A 176 3.85 3.82 -8.19
CA TRP A 176 3.87 2.37 -8.09
C TRP A 176 3.35 1.67 -9.34
N GLN A 177 3.80 0.44 -9.56
CA GLN A 177 3.19 -0.45 -10.55
C GLN A 177 1.73 -0.76 -10.21
N ARG A 178 0.92 -1.05 -11.23
CA ARG A 178 -0.53 -1.32 -11.05
C ARG A 178 -0.77 -2.50 -10.09
N ASN A 179 -0.08 -3.61 -10.29
CA ASN A 179 -0.20 -4.80 -9.46
C ASN A 179 0.89 -4.81 -8.38
N TYR A 180 0.83 -5.79 -7.49
CA TYR A 180 1.86 -6.15 -6.53
C TYR A 180 1.94 -7.68 -6.53
N TYR A 181 3.09 -8.22 -6.13
CA TYR A 181 3.23 -9.65 -5.86
C TYR A 181 2.73 -9.93 -4.45
N GLU A 182 2.09 -11.08 -4.27
CA GLU A 182 1.62 -11.54 -2.97
C GLU A 182 1.87 -13.05 -2.83
N HIS A 183 2.20 -13.48 -1.62
CA HIS A 183 2.38 -14.88 -1.25
C HIS A 183 1.69 -15.14 0.10
N VAL A 184 0.86 -16.17 0.14
CA VAL A 184 0.21 -16.62 1.38
C VAL A 184 1.21 -17.46 2.16
N VAL A 185 1.57 -17.00 3.36
CA VAL A 185 2.48 -17.71 4.26
C VAL A 185 1.74 -18.88 4.89
N ARG A 186 2.30 -20.08 4.74
CA ARG A 186 1.58 -21.33 5.05
C ARG A 186 1.91 -21.92 6.41
N ASP A 187 3.11 -21.65 6.91
CA ASP A 187 3.64 -22.18 8.17
C ASP A 187 4.82 -21.33 8.66
N GLU A 188 5.33 -21.66 9.85
CA GLU A 188 6.43 -20.95 10.49
C GLU A 188 7.76 -21.06 9.71
N GLN A 189 8.00 -22.18 9.00
CA GLN A 189 9.23 -22.32 8.22
C GLN A 189 9.20 -21.41 6.98
N ASP A 190 8.03 -21.31 6.34
CA ASP A 190 7.80 -20.38 5.24
C ASP A 190 7.98 -18.93 5.70
N LEU A 191 7.41 -18.59 6.86
CA LEU A 191 7.58 -17.28 7.48
C LEU A 191 9.05 -16.98 7.78
N ALA A 192 9.76 -17.90 8.42
CA ALA A 192 11.18 -17.75 8.74
C ALA A 192 12.05 -17.52 7.49
N ARG A 193 11.76 -18.20 6.38
CA ARG A 193 12.45 -17.96 5.10
C ARG A 193 12.17 -16.57 4.54
N ILE A 194 10.93 -16.09 4.63
CA ILE A 194 10.54 -14.75 4.17
C ILE A 194 11.22 -13.67 5.02
N ARG A 195 11.23 -13.83 6.35
CA ARG A 195 11.95 -12.94 7.27
C ARG A 195 13.44 -12.88 6.92
N ALA A 196 14.07 -14.04 6.74
CA ALA A 196 15.47 -14.13 6.35
C ALA A 196 15.73 -13.49 4.98
N TYR A 197 14.84 -13.67 4.01
CA TYR A 197 14.93 -13.01 2.71
C TYR A 197 14.91 -11.48 2.86
N ILE A 198 13.95 -10.94 3.62
CA ILE A 198 13.80 -9.50 3.87
C ILE A 198 15.05 -8.92 4.54
N LEU A 199 15.53 -9.56 5.62
CA LEU A 199 16.69 -9.08 6.38
C LEU A 199 17.98 -9.07 5.57
N ASN A 200 18.16 -10.01 4.65
CA ASN A 200 19.36 -10.12 3.82
C ASN A 200 19.22 -9.39 2.46
N ASN A 201 18.08 -8.75 2.20
CA ASN A 201 17.77 -8.25 0.87
C ASN A 201 18.74 -7.14 0.43
N SER A 202 19.08 -6.20 1.32
CA SER A 202 20.05 -5.14 1.02
C SER A 202 21.44 -5.69 0.68
N ALA A 203 21.91 -6.69 1.43
CA ALA A 203 23.19 -7.34 1.16
C ALA A 203 23.21 -8.06 -0.20
N ARG A 204 22.03 -8.47 -0.69
CA ARG A 204 21.83 -9.17 -1.96
C ARG A 204 21.26 -8.28 -3.06
N TRP A 205 21.31 -6.96 -2.90
CA TRP A 205 20.70 -5.99 -3.82
C TRP A 205 21.09 -6.21 -5.29
N TRP A 206 22.34 -6.57 -5.56
CA TRP A 206 22.83 -6.83 -6.92
C TRP A 206 22.33 -8.15 -7.53
N GLU A 207 21.88 -9.10 -6.71
CA GLU A 207 21.28 -10.37 -7.13
C GLU A 207 19.75 -10.29 -7.19
N ASP A 208 19.18 -9.24 -6.61
CA ASP A 208 17.74 -9.07 -6.50
C ASP A 208 17.06 -9.06 -7.87
N HIS A 209 15.97 -9.82 -8.02
CA HIS A 209 15.21 -9.88 -9.26
C HIS A 209 14.62 -8.52 -9.67
N ASP A 210 14.22 -7.72 -8.68
CA ASP A 210 13.65 -6.38 -8.84
C ASP A 210 14.72 -5.30 -8.98
N HIS A 211 16.01 -5.66 -8.94
CA HIS A 211 17.09 -4.73 -9.26
C HIS A 211 16.95 -4.18 -10.70
N PRO A 212 17.15 -2.87 -10.97
CA PRO A 212 16.93 -2.29 -12.30
C PRO A 212 17.75 -2.91 -13.45
N GLN A 213 18.89 -3.57 -13.13
CA GLN A 213 19.73 -4.24 -14.14
C GLN A 213 19.30 -5.69 -14.39
N ASN A 214 18.84 -6.39 -13.36
CA ASN A 214 18.36 -7.77 -13.46
C ASN A 214 16.94 -7.80 -14.03
N TRP A 215 16.21 -6.72 -13.79
CA TRP A 215 14.95 -6.41 -14.43
C TRP A 215 15.17 -5.89 -15.85
N LYS A 216 15.53 -6.76 -16.79
CA LYS A 216 15.49 -6.43 -18.22
C LYS A 216 15.22 -7.67 -19.06
N LYS A 217 14.58 -7.40 -20.21
CA LYS A 217 14.36 -8.27 -21.39
C LYS A 217 13.04 -9.00 -21.41
#